data_AF-A0A0T6BB78-F1
#
_entry.id   AF-A0A0T6BB78-F1
#
_cell.length_a   1.000
_cell.length_b   1.000
_cell.length_c   1.000
_cell.angle_alpha   90.00
_cell.angle_beta   90.00
_cell.angle_gamma   90.00
#
_symmetry.space_group_name_H-M   'P 1'
#
loop_
_entity.id
_entity.type
_entity.pdbx_description
1 polymer ?
#
loop_
_entity_poly.entity_id
_entity_poly.type
_entity_poly.pdbx_seq_one_letter_code
_entity_poly.pdbx_strand_id
1 'polypeptide(L)'
;MTKAILFILLLLPFLAQSKNKTQKWSPSLIDLRRRQFLQLENNLWKDATSAINNELISPKETPTEVAMMMELEKFGDTLQSDFTDGLNDGLEVLNTIPLYREVESLLRSIYGLYESFRRFQRQQTMPGRIPSPRQAWLDFTEVILNHRNYPITKILDKIGIHVKDGQLFDRILKDLDSNSVCMSKQSPNQLLYNLYNTIALTQIKGYAMIQFAYTLLALYKVGSYATESQLAREKFINRSLEAAEEMKKAMDVASTHFWRCDPERYVKGENYLEITQLLQGYIQNEVDLNPDGTCRENCGYYQYTKSYSCFQNLYCRQQRRCKGKIFNCQYIDSDMWICPSAPSTGRRYSYVEYENGRILGNKGYCPNSRVKVDSWWRWLFWHCSYCMCLCDEEG
;
A
#
# COMPACT_ATOMS: atom_id res chain seq x y z
N MET A 1 0.45 -26.20 74.28
CA MET A 1 -0.43 -26.33 73.11
C MET A 1 -0.44 -24.99 72.38
N THR A 2 0.30 -24.90 71.27
CA THR A 2 -0.26 -24.68 69.90
C THR A 2 -0.94 -23.32 69.72
N LYS A 3 -0.64 -22.46 68.75
CA LYS A 3 0.27 -22.44 67.59
C LYS A 3 0.31 -20.94 67.20
N ALA A 4 1.49 -20.33 67.11
CA ALA A 4 1.63 -19.02 66.47
C ALA A 4 1.57 -19.24 64.96
N ILE A 5 0.53 -18.75 64.31
CA ILE A 5 0.39 -18.77 62.85
C ILE A 5 1.15 -17.56 62.31
N LEU A 6 2.32 -17.83 61.75
CA LEU A 6 3.13 -16.91 60.98
C LEU A 6 2.46 -16.75 59.60
N PHE A 7 1.91 -15.56 59.31
CA PHE A 7 1.45 -15.20 57.97
C PHE A 7 2.68 -14.85 57.12
N ILE A 8 3.17 -15.81 56.33
CA ILE A 8 4.23 -15.60 55.35
C ILE A 8 3.64 -14.85 54.16
N LEU A 9 4.03 -13.58 54.02
CA LEU A 9 3.90 -12.79 52.80
C LEU A 9 4.68 -13.46 51.66
N LEU A 10 3.97 -14.15 50.77
CA LEU A 10 4.48 -14.58 49.47
C LEU A 10 4.60 -13.37 48.54
N LEU A 11 5.69 -12.62 48.66
CA LEU A 11 6.17 -11.72 47.62
C LEU A 11 6.92 -12.55 46.56
N LEU A 12 6.18 -13.09 45.59
CA LEU A 12 6.76 -13.51 44.32
C LEU A 12 6.86 -12.28 43.43
N PRO A 13 8.05 -11.83 43.02
CA PRO A 13 8.16 -10.80 42.00
C PRO A 13 7.76 -11.46 40.68
N PHE A 14 6.59 -11.09 40.15
CA PHE A 14 6.37 -11.11 38.72
C PHE A 14 7.36 -10.12 38.11
N LEU A 15 8.60 -10.56 37.91
CA LEU A 15 9.46 -10.02 36.87
C LEU A 15 8.79 -10.42 35.56
N ALA A 16 7.80 -9.61 35.15
CA ALA A 16 7.45 -9.48 33.76
C ALA A 16 8.73 -9.01 33.06
N GLN A 17 9.52 -9.98 32.60
CA GLN A 17 10.47 -9.75 31.54
C GLN A 17 9.66 -9.21 30.37
N SER A 18 9.61 -7.88 30.27
CA SER A 18 9.46 -7.20 29.01
C SER A 18 10.59 -7.71 28.13
N LYS A 19 10.34 -8.83 27.46
CA LYS A 19 11.02 -9.13 26.22
C LYS A 19 10.58 -8.01 25.29
N ASN A 20 11.38 -6.95 25.25
CA ASN A 20 11.49 -6.13 24.05
C ASN A 20 11.78 -7.12 22.93
N LYS A 21 10.73 -7.63 22.29
CA LYS A 21 10.81 -8.21 20.96
C LYS A 21 11.26 -7.03 20.11
N THR A 22 12.57 -6.87 19.97
CA THR A 22 13.12 -6.19 18.81
C THR A 22 12.51 -6.94 17.63
N GLN A 23 11.51 -6.32 17.01
CA GLN A 23 10.83 -6.85 15.84
C GLN A 23 11.92 -7.06 14.79
N LYS A 24 12.37 -8.31 14.66
CA LYS A 24 13.45 -8.67 13.76
C LYS A 24 12.87 -8.52 12.37
N TRP A 25 13.21 -7.40 11.73
CA TRP A 25 12.64 -7.00 10.45
C TRP A 25 12.86 -8.13 9.44
N SER A 26 11.76 -8.53 8.80
CA SER A 26 11.80 -9.56 7.76
C SER A 26 12.49 -8.95 6.54
N PRO A 27 13.50 -9.61 5.94
CA PRO A 27 14.13 -9.09 4.72
C PRO A 27 13.08 -8.90 3.63
N SER A 28 13.12 -7.76 2.95
CA SER A 28 12.27 -7.49 1.78
C SER A 28 12.62 -8.42 0.63
N LEU A 29 11.75 -8.49 -0.40
CA LEU A 29 12.03 -9.30 -1.59
C LEU A 29 13.35 -8.89 -2.26
N ILE A 30 13.65 -7.59 -2.33
CA ILE A 30 14.90 -7.11 -2.91
C ILE A 30 16.12 -7.51 -2.06
N ASP A 31 15.98 -7.59 -0.73
CA ASP A 31 17.02 -8.10 0.16
C ASP A 31 17.30 -9.59 -0.06
N LEU A 32 16.25 -10.38 -0.32
CA LEU A 32 16.40 -11.79 -0.66
C LEU A 32 17.15 -11.96 -1.99
N ARG A 33 16.80 -11.15 -3.01
CA ARG A 33 17.49 -11.16 -4.30
C ARG A 33 18.94 -10.71 -4.22
N ARG A 34 19.25 -9.74 -3.36
CA ARG A 34 20.62 -9.35 -3.05
C ARG A 34 21.44 -10.53 -2.50
N ARG A 35 20.89 -11.27 -1.53
CA ARG A 35 21.57 -12.46 -0.96
C ARG A 35 21.75 -13.55 -2.00
N GLN A 36 20.73 -13.79 -2.82
CA GLN A 36 20.80 -14.75 -3.92
C GLN A 36 21.90 -14.37 -4.91
N PHE A 37 22.05 -13.08 -5.25
CA PHE A 37 23.13 -12.63 -6.10
C PHE A 37 24.52 -12.87 -5.49
N LEU A 38 24.72 -12.53 -4.21
CA LEU A 38 26.00 -12.75 -3.52
C LEU A 38 26.40 -14.24 -3.45
N GLN A 39 25.42 -15.15 -3.48
CA GLN A 39 25.67 -16.59 -3.59
C GLN A 39 26.02 -16.99 -5.02
N LEU A 40 25.28 -16.49 -6.02
CA LEU A 40 25.57 -16.71 -7.43
C LEU A 40 26.98 -16.23 -7.78
N GLU A 41 27.35 -15.04 -7.34
CA GLU A 41 28.69 -14.46 -7.52
C GLU A 41 29.80 -15.40 -7.04
N ASN A 42 29.65 -16.02 -5.86
CA ASN A 42 30.63 -16.98 -5.35
C ASN A 42 30.80 -18.18 -6.28
N ASN A 43 29.69 -18.67 -6.86
CA ASN A 43 29.72 -19.78 -7.79
C ASN A 43 30.39 -19.39 -9.11
N LEU A 44 30.09 -18.19 -9.64
CA LEU A 44 30.71 -17.67 -10.86
C LEU A 44 32.23 -17.54 -10.70
N TRP A 45 32.72 -17.00 -9.59
CA TRP A 45 34.16 -16.91 -9.32
C TRP A 45 34.81 -18.28 -9.14
N LYS A 46 34.12 -19.24 -8.52
CA LYS A 46 34.61 -20.62 -8.40
C LYS A 46 34.79 -21.25 -9.79
N ASP A 47 33.78 -21.15 -10.64
CA ASP A 47 33.81 -21.71 -12.00
C ASP A 47 34.89 -21.06 -12.86
N ALA A 48 35.06 -19.75 -12.76
CA ALA A 48 36.12 -19.02 -13.45
C ALA A 48 37.51 -19.45 -12.97
N THR A 49 37.71 -19.59 -11.65
CA THR A 49 38.99 -20.02 -11.06
C THR A 49 39.36 -21.44 -11.50
N SER A 50 38.41 -22.38 -11.47
CA SER A 50 38.65 -23.74 -11.96
C SER A 50 38.99 -23.77 -13.46
N ALA A 51 38.37 -22.89 -14.27
CA ALA A 51 38.73 -22.74 -15.67
C ALA A 51 40.15 -22.16 -15.86
N ILE A 52 40.53 -21.16 -15.06
CA ILE A 52 41.87 -20.55 -15.10
C ILE A 52 42.96 -21.57 -14.73
N ASN A 53 42.70 -22.42 -13.74
CA ASN A 53 43.63 -23.44 -13.27
C ASN A 53 43.71 -24.70 -14.15
N ASN A 54 42.96 -24.76 -15.27
CA ASN A 54 42.81 -25.94 -16.12
C ASN A 54 42.34 -27.19 -15.35
N GLU A 55 41.57 -27.02 -14.26
CA GLU A 55 40.99 -28.12 -13.48
C GLU A 55 39.76 -28.74 -14.18
N LEU A 56 39.42 -28.24 -15.38
CA LEU A 56 38.34 -28.77 -16.21
C LEU A 56 38.81 -30.03 -16.94
N ILE A 57 38.34 -31.19 -16.48
CA ILE A 57 38.74 -32.54 -16.94
C ILE A 57 38.23 -32.87 -18.36
N SER A 58 37.38 -32.02 -18.97
CA SER A 58 36.82 -32.22 -20.31
C SER A 58 36.65 -30.87 -21.02
N PRO A 59 36.83 -30.79 -22.37
CA PRO A 59 36.41 -29.61 -23.12
C PRO A 59 34.91 -29.39 -22.86
N LYS A 60 34.55 -28.20 -22.35
CA LYS A 60 33.15 -27.81 -22.24
C LYS A 60 32.62 -27.56 -23.66
N GLU A 61 31.44 -28.08 -23.97
CA GLU A 61 30.70 -27.74 -25.21
C GLU A 61 30.38 -26.24 -25.27
N THR A 62 30.26 -25.58 -24.11
CA THR A 62 29.98 -24.15 -23.97
C THR A 62 31.17 -23.43 -23.33
N PRO A 63 31.70 -22.34 -23.92
CA PRO A 63 32.75 -21.55 -23.31
C PRO A 63 32.38 -21.04 -21.92
N THR A 64 33.36 -20.95 -21.01
CA THR A 64 33.12 -20.59 -19.60
C THR A 64 32.46 -19.22 -19.46
N GLU A 65 32.86 -18.23 -20.26
CA GLU A 65 32.26 -16.89 -20.31
C GLU A 65 30.78 -16.93 -20.70
N VAL A 66 30.40 -17.80 -21.63
CA VAL A 66 29.00 -17.98 -22.05
C VAL A 66 28.21 -18.70 -20.96
N ALA A 67 28.77 -19.74 -20.35
CA ALA A 67 28.11 -20.44 -19.24
C ALA A 67 27.84 -19.51 -18.05
N MET A 68 28.81 -18.67 -17.67
CA MET A 68 28.63 -17.63 -16.64
C MET A 68 27.54 -16.62 -17.05
N MET A 69 27.51 -16.24 -18.33
CA MET A 69 26.49 -15.34 -18.86
C MET A 69 25.08 -15.94 -18.74
N MET A 70 24.91 -17.24 -18.99
CA MET A 70 23.62 -17.93 -18.86
C MET A 70 23.09 -17.91 -17.42
N GLU A 71 23.95 -18.10 -16.42
CA GLU A 71 23.55 -18.05 -15.02
C GLU A 71 23.14 -16.62 -14.59
N LEU A 72 23.87 -15.60 -15.07
CA LEU A 72 23.47 -14.21 -14.90
C LEU A 72 22.19 -13.87 -15.65
N GLU A 73 21.95 -14.50 -16.81
CA GLU A 73 20.72 -14.32 -17.57
C GLU A 73 19.51 -14.77 -16.76
N LYS A 74 19.54 -16.00 -16.24
CA LYS A 74 18.51 -16.59 -15.37
C LYS A 74 18.22 -15.73 -14.14
N PHE A 75 19.28 -15.25 -13.48
CA PHE A 75 19.12 -14.37 -12.34
C PHE A 75 18.46 -13.03 -12.72
N GLY A 76 18.87 -12.43 -13.84
CA GLY A 76 18.23 -11.21 -14.33
C GLY A 76 16.79 -11.40 -14.79
N ASP A 77 16.42 -12.57 -15.33
CA ASP A 77 15.02 -12.89 -15.64
C ASP A 77 14.17 -13.02 -14.38
N THR A 78 14.75 -13.61 -13.33
CA THR A 78 14.11 -13.66 -11.99
C THR A 78 13.87 -12.25 -11.48
N LEU A 79 14.90 -11.38 -11.51
CA LEU A 79 14.76 -9.98 -11.12
C LEU A 79 13.68 -9.25 -11.92
N GLN A 80 13.63 -9.44 -13.24
CA GLN A 80 12.64 -8.78 -14.09
C GLN A 80 11.22 -9.28 -13.82
N SER A 81 11.06 -10.55 -13.44
CA SER A 81 9.77 -11.12 -13.07
C SER A 81 9.27 -10.63 -11.71
N ASP A 82 10.17 -10.42 -10.74
CA ASP A 82 9.79 -9.94 -9.40
C ASP A 82 9.56 -8.42 -9.35
N PHE A 83 10.24 -7.69 -10.23
CA PHE A 83 10.19 -6.23 -10.33
C PHE A 83 9.82 -5.87 -11.76
N THR A 84 8.54 -6.11 -12.09
CA THR A 84 7.97 -5.85 -13.43
C THR A 84 7.94 -4.39 -13.79
N ASP A 85 7.93 -3.54 -12.76
CA ASP A 85 7.61 -2.15 -12.90
C ASP A 85 8.83 -1.35 -13.37
N GLY A 86 8.56 -0.28 -14.13
CA GLY A 86 9.61 0.59 -14.65
C GLY A 86 10.37 1.29 -13.53
N LEU A 87 11.55 1.84 -13.84
CA LEU A 87 12.40 2.54 -12.88
C LEU A 87 11.67 3.64 -12.06
N ASN A 88 10.60 4.20 -12.63
CA ASN A 88 9.85 5.31 -12.05
C ASN A 88 8.46 4.93 -11.54
N ASP A 89 8.07 3.66 -11.63
CA ASP A 89 6.74 3.24 -11.23
C ASP A 89 6.51 3.48 -9.74
N GLY A 90 5.45 4.20 -9.42
CA GLY A 90 5.16 4.62 -8.07
C GLY A 90 6.16 5.64 -7.50
N LEU A 91 6.98 6.28 -8.33
CA LEU A 91 7.90 7.36 -7.95
C LEU A 91 7.62 8.67 -8.71
N GLU A 92 6.53 8.73 -9.50
CA GLU A 92 6.24 9.85 -10.40
C GLU A 92 6.09 11.18 -9.65
N VAL A 93 5.57 11.11 -8.43
CA VAL A 93 5.42 12.26 -7.53
C VAL A 93 6.77 12.88 -7.16
N LEU A 94 7.85 12.10 -7.14
CA LEU A 94 9.17 12.58 -6.75
C LEU A 94 9.84 13.42 -7.86
N ASN A 95 9.32 13.39 -9.09
CA ASN A 95 9.89 14.15 -10.21
C ASN A 95 9.88 15.67 -9.98
N THR A 96 9.01 16.16 -9.09
CA THR A 96 8.98 17.57 -8.67
C THR A 96 10.14 17.93 -7.73
N ILE A 97 10.76 16.95 -7.07
CA ILE A 97 11.80 17.13 -6.07
C ILE A 97 13.18 17.19 -6.78
N PRO A 98 13.90 18.33 -6.74
CA PRO A 98 15.18 18.48 -7.43
C PRO A 98 16.24 17.44 -7.04
N LEU A 99 16.34 17.14 -5.74
CA LEU A 99 17.28 16.14 -5.25
C LEU A 99 17.02 14.75 -5.83
N TYR A 100 15.74 14.36 -5.96
CA TYR A 100 15.40 13.09 -6.58
C TYR A 100 15.76 13.07 -8.05
N ARG A 101 15.55 14.15 -8.82
CA ARG A 101 15.94 14.21 -10.24
C ARG A 101 17.43 13.96 -10.48
N GLU A 102 18.29 14.43 -9.57
CA GLU A 102 19.72 14.11 -9.63
C GLU A 102 19.98 12.61 -9.46
N VAL A 103 19.35 11.99 -8.47
CA VAL A 103 19.44 10.55 -8.21
C VAL A 103 18.85 9.75 -9.37
N GLU A 104 17.68 10.13 -9.88
CA GLU A 104 16.99 9.51 -11.00
C GLU A 104 17.88 9.45 -12.24
N SER A 105 18.61 10.52 -12.56
CA SER A 105 19.57 10.55 -13.67
C SER A 105 20.69 9.50 -13.52
N LEU A 106 21.20 9.33 -12.28
CA LEU A 106 22.20 8.30 -11.97
C LEU A 106 21.60 6.89 -12.09
N LEU A 107 20.38 6.69 -11.60
CA LEU A 107 19.66 5.41 -11.69
C LEU A 107 19.41 5.02 -13.15
N ARG A 108 18.92 5.96 -13.97
CA ARG A 108 18.69 5.77 -15.41
C ARG A 108 19.96 5.40 -16.16
N SER A 109 21.09 5.98 -15.78
CA SER A 109 22.39 5.68 -16.40
C SER A 109 22.79 4.21 -16.20
N ILE A 110 22.65 3.67 -14.99
CA ILE A 110 22.92 2.25 -14.72
C ILE A 110 21.88 1.36 -15.40
N TYR A 111 20.60 1.75 -15.36
CA TYR A 111 19.53 1.01 -16.02
C TYR A 111 19.79 0.87 -17.53
N GLY A 112 20.15 1.94 -18.23
CA GLY A 112 20.46 1.90 -19.67
C GLY A 112 21.65 1.00 -20.01
N LEU A 113 22.71 1.02 -19.19
CA LEU A 113 23.85 0.10 -19.34
C LEU A 113 23.43 -1.34 -19.09
N TYR A 114 22.59 -1.58 -18.08
CA TYR A 114 22.07 -2.91 -17.78
C TYR A 114 21.19 -3.46 -18.90
N GLU A 115 20.33 -2.64 -19.51
CA GLU A 115 19.54 -3.07 -20.68
C GLU A 115 20.43 -3.42 -21.87
N SER A 116 21.51 -2.67 -22.07
CA SER A 116 22.51 -2.98 -23.10
C SER A 116 23.23 -4.29 -22.78
N PHE A 117 23.56 -4.52 -21.51
CA PHE A 117 24.08 -5.80 -21.03
C PHE A 117 23.09 -6.93 -21.29
N ARG A 118 21.81 -6.82 -20.91
CA ARG A 118 20.75 -7.83 -21.17
C ARG A 118 20.66 -8.20 -22.65
N ARG A 119 20.73 -7.22 -23.55
CA ARG A 119 20.75 -7.46 -25.01
C ARG A 119 21.99 -8.25 -25.42
N PHE A 120 23.15 -7.88 -24.91
CA PHE A 120 24.39 -8.62 -25.15
C PHE A 120 24.29 -10.06 -24.59
N GLN A 121 23.75 -10.27 -23.38
CA GLN A 121 23.56 -11.60 -22.80
C GLN A 121 22.77 -12.51 -23.75
N ARG A 122 21.59 -12.07 -24.19
CA ARG A 122 20.72 -12.81 -25.12
C ARG A 122 21.42 -13.17 -26.43
N GLN A 123 22.30 -12.30 -26.93
CA GLN A 123 23.08 -12.59 -28.14
C GLN A 123 24.10 -13.71 -27.94
N GLN A 124 24.62 -13.88 -26.71
CA GLN A 124 25.59 -14.92 -26.39
C GLN A 124 24.96 -16.25 -25.99
N THR A 125 23.78 -16.23 -25.36
CA THR A 125 23.18 -17.40 -24.69
C THR A 125 22.13 -18.14 -25.52
N MET A 126 21.61 -17.52 -26.60
CA MET A 126 20.61 -18.17 -27.46
C MET A 126 21.15 -19.45 -28.11
N PRO A 127 20.34 -20.53 -28.19
CA PRO A 127 20.74 -21.77 -28.85
C PRO A 127 21.24 -21.56 -30.28
N GLY A 128 22.36 -22.19 -30.64
CA GLY A 128 22.94 -22.10 -31.99
C GLY A 128 23.69 -20.80 -32.31
N ARG A 129 23.88 -19.90 -31.32
CA ARG A 129 24.72 -18.71 -31.50
C ARG A 129 26.20 -19.07 -31.40
N ILE A 130 27.00 -18.42 -32.25
CA ILE A 130 28.46 -18.45 -32.16
C ILE A 130 28.87 -17.42 -31.10
N PRO A 131 29.63 -17.82 -30.07
CA PRO A 131 30.16 -16.90 -29.06
C PRO A 131 30.90 -15.74 -29.71
N SER A 132 30.71 -14.54 -29.15
CA SER A 132 31.41 -13.35 -29.65
C SER A 132 32.92 -13.49 -29.46
N PRO A 133 33.74 -12.88 -30.35
CA PRO A 133 35.18 -12.94 -30.22
C PRO A 133 35.64 -12.28 -28.92
N ARG A 134 36.80 -12.71 -28.41
CA ARG A 134 37.43 -12.20 -27.18
C ARG A 134 37.42 -10.67 -27.08
N GLN A 135 37.65 -9.96 -28.20
CA GLN A 135 37.68 -8.50 -28.19
C GLN A 135 36.33 -7.88 -27.78
N ALA A 136 35.20 -8.40 -28.27
CA ALA A 136 33.88 -7.87 -27.92
C ALA A 136 33.59 -7.99 -26.41
N TRP A 137 34.05 -9.08 -25.80
CA TRP A 137 33.98 -9.28 -24.36
C TRP A 137 34.85 -8.29 -23.59
N LEU A 138 36.07 -8.03 -24.05
CA LEU A 138 36.96 -7.04 -23.42
C LEU A 138 36.43 -5.61 -23.59
N ASP A 139 35.89 -5.27 -24.76
CA ASP A 139 35.25 -3.97 -25.01
C ASP A 139 34.07 -3.75 -24.05
N PHE A 140 33.28 -4.80 -23.78
CA PHE A 140 32.26 -4.75 -22.74
C PHE A 140 32.85 -4.41 -21.37
N THR A 141 33.95 -5.06 -20.94
CA THR A 141 34.57 -4.79 -19.63
C THR A 141 35.06 -3.34 -19.53
N GLU A 142 35.58 -2.79 -20.62
CA GLU A 142 36.05 -1.40 -20.69
C GLU A 142 34.88 -0.41 -20.52
N VAL A 143 33.74 -0.68 -21.15
CA VAL A 143 32.52 0.13 -20.98
C VAL A 143 32.00 0.09 -19.53
N ILE A 144 32.09 -1.04 -18.85
CA ILE A 144 31.60 -1.16 -17.46
C ILE A 144 32.54 -0.50 -16.46
N LEU A 145 33.84 -0.74 -16.57
CA LEU A 145 34.83 -0.39 -15.56
C LEU A 145 35.50 0.97 -15.80
N ASN A 146 35.70 1.35 -17.08
CA ASN A 146 36.59 2.44 -17.48
C ASN A 146 35.93 3.50 -18.37
N HIS A 147 34.59 3.53 -18.45
CA HIS A 147 33.88 4.54 -19.25
C HIS A 147 34.36 5.97 -18.93
N ARG A 148 34.87 6.68 -19.95
CA ARG A 148 35.59 7.96 -19.80
C ARG A 148 34.87 8.99 -18.93
N ASN A 149 33.55 9.09 -19.07
CA ASN A 149 32.80 10.13 -18.39
C ASN A 149 32.28 9.67 -17.03
N TYR A 150 31.85 8.41 -16.91
CA TYR A 150 31.14 7.90 -15.73
C TYR A 150 31.15 6.36 -15.68
N PRO A 151 32.18 5.73 -15.07
CA PRO A 151 32.16 4.30 -14.81
C PRO A 151 31.09 3.95 -13.76
N ILE A 152 30.53 2.74 -13.84
CA ILE A 152 29.40 2.32 -12.97
C ILE A 152 29.77 2.42 -11.48
N THR A 153 31.02 2.12 -11.13
CA THR A 153 31.53 2.25 -9.75
C THR A 153 31.35 3.67 -9.20
N LYS A 154 31.70 4.70 -9.97
CA LYS A 154 31.53 6.10 -9.58
C LYS A 154 30.06 6.51 -9.51
N ILE A 155 29.21 5.99 -10.39
CA ILE A 155 27.76 6.27 -10.35
C ILE A 155 27.15 5.69 -9.08
N LEU A 156 27.49 4.44 -8.74
CA LEU A 156 27.04 3.77 -7.52
C LEU A 156 27.54 4.48 -6.25
N ASP A 157 28.78 4.97 -6.26
CA ASP A 157 29.33 5.77 -5.16
C ASP A 157 28.55 7.09 -4.99
N LYS A 158 28.24 7.80 -6.09
CA LYS A 158 27.40 9.00 -6.05
C LYS A 158 26.00 8.73 -5.52
N ILE A 159 25.35 7.63 -5.93
CA ILE A 159 24.05 7.23 -5.38
C ILE A 159 24.17 7.01 -3.87
N GLY A 160 25.22 6.32 -3.42
CA GLY A 160 25.50 6.12 -1.98
C GLY A 160 25.64 7.44 -1.22
N ILE A 161 26.37 8.41 -1.78
CA ILE A 161 26.52 9.75 -1.20
C ILE A 161 25.17 10.46 -1.10
N HIS A 162 24.33 10.45 -2.14
CA HIS A 162 23.01 11.07 -2.07
C HIS A 162 22.12 10.40 -1.01
N VAL A 163 22.16 9.06 -0.93
CA VAL A 163 21.37 8.30 0.05
C VAL A 163 21.78 8.65 1.47
N LYS A 164 23.08 8.61 1.78
CA LYS A 164 23.61 8.79 3.13
C LYS A 164 23.84 10.26 3.46
N ASP A 165 24.81 10.90 2.81
CA ASP A 165 25.24 12.27 3.12
C ASP A 165 24.21 13.30 2.65
N GLY A 166 23.55 13.02 1.52
CA GLY A 166 22.44 13.81 1.00
C GLY A 166 21.13 13.61 1.77
N GLN A 167 21.07 12.64 2.69
CA GLN A 167 19.88 12.32 3.49
C GLN A 167 18.63 12.14 2.62
N LEU A 168 18.76 11.44 1.49
CA LEU A 168 17.75 11.36 0.42
C LEU A 168 16.35 11.09 0.95
N PHE A 169 16.18 10.07 1.78
CA PHE A 169 14.88 9.63 2.27
C PHE A 169 14.24 10.66 3.21
N ASP A 170 15.01 11.26 4.12
CA ASP A 170 14.53 12.29 5.04
C ASP A 170 14.15 13.58 4.30
N ARG A 171 14.94 14.00 3.32
CA ARG A 171 14.65 15.18 2.50
C ARG A 171 13.42 14.98 1.62
N ILE A 172 13.29 13.81 0.99
CA ILE A 172 12.08 13.47 0.25
C ILE A 172 10.87 13.55 1.18
N LEU A 173 10.94 12.96 2.37
CA LEU A 173 9.83 13.01 3.31
C LEU A 173 9.45 14.44 3.71
N LYS A 174 10.43 15.34 3.85
CA LYS A 174 10.20 16.77 4.16
C LYS A 174 9.63 17.56 2.99
N ASP A 175 10.07 17.24 1.77
CA ASP A 175 9.67 17.96 0.55
C ASP A 175 8.34 17.42 -0.03
N LEU A 176 7.82 16.30 0.47
CA LEU A 176 6.49 15.80 0.13
C LEU A 176 5.40 16.69 0.72
N ASP A 177 4.72 17.45 -0.15
CA ASP A 177 3.53 18.20 0.23
C ASP A 177 2.25 17.34 0.19
N SER A 178 1.19 17.82 0.83
CA SER A 178 -0.09 17.11 0.92
C SER A 178 -0.73 16.84 -0.44
N ASN A 179 -0.51 17.73 -1.41
CA ASN A 179 -1.06 17.61 -2.76
C ASN A 179 -0.36 16.49 -3.54
N SER A 180 0.97 16.44 -3.44
CA SER A 180 1.85 15.43 -4.01
C SER A 180 1.47 14.04 -3.51
N VAL A 181 1.29 13.90 -2.19
CA VAL A 181 0.85 12.63 -1.57
C VAL A 181 -0.51 12.21 -2.10
N CYS A 182 -1.46 13.15 -2.24
CA CYS A 182 -2.80 12.85 -2.77
C CYS A 182 -2.82 12.41 -4.23
N MET A 183 -1.91 12.91 -5.07
CA MET A 183 -1.78 12.46 -6.46
C MET A 183 -1.09 11.10 -6.57
N SER A 184 -0.27 10.71 -5.59
CA SER A 184 0.58 9.51 -5.64
C SER A 184 -0.17 8.18 -5.45
N LYS A 185 -1.44 8.21 -5.00
CA LYS A 185 -2.27 7.04 -4.65
C LYS A 185 -1.65 6.04 -3.65
N GLN A 186 -0.58 6.43 -2.96
CA GLN A 186 0.14 5.59 -2.01
C GLN A 186 0.52 6.39 -0.75
N SER A 187 0.84 5.70 0.34
CA SER A 187 1.31 6.38 1.57
C SER A 187 2.76 6.86 1.43
N PRO A 188 3.20 7.88 2.17
CA PRO A 188 4.61 8.28 2.21
C PRO A 188 5.55 7.11 2.57
N ASN A 189 5.10 6.23 3.47
CA ASN A 189 5.85 5.03 3.83
C ASN A 189 6.04 4.07 2.64
N GLN A 190 4.98 3.82 1.86
CA GLN A 190 5.05 3.00 0.63
C GLN A 190 5.96 3.66 -0.44
N LEU A 191 5.89 4.98 -0.57
CA LEU A 191 6.72 5.73 -1.51
C LEU A 191 8.22 5.60 -1.19
N LEU A 192 8.59 5.71 0.09
CA LEU A 192 9.98 5.51 0.53
C LEU A 192 10.44 4.06 0.31
N TYR A 193 9.55 3.08 0.51
CA TYR A 193 9.84 1.67 0.23
C TYR A 193 10.07 1.40 -1.27
N ASN A 194 9.25 1.98 -2.14
CA ASN A 194 9.41 1.88 -3.60
C ASN A 194 10.72 2.54 -4.06
N LEU A 195 11.09 3.68 -3.47
CA LEU A 195 12.36 4.34 -3.74
C LEU A 195 13.54 3.46 -3.34
N TYR A 196 13.48 2.86 -2.14
CA TYR A 196 14.51 1.93 -1.67
C TYR A 196 14.67 0.74 -2.62
N ASN A 197 13.56 0.11 -3.04
CA ASN A 197 13.60 -1.02 -3.97
C ASN A 197 14.25 -0.63 -5.30
N THR A 198 13.93 0.56 -5.81
CA THR A 198 14.50 1.07 -7.07
C THR A 198 16.01 1.29 -6.96
N ILE A 199 16.47 1.89 -5.87
CA ILE A 199 17.90 2.07 -5.58
C ILE A 199 18.59 0.72 -5.43
N ALA A 200 18.03 -0.18 -4.62
CA ALA A 200 18.58 -1.50 -4.35
C ALA A 200 18.66 -2.37 -5.62
N LEU A 201 17.62 -2.37 -6.44
CA LEU A 201 17.60 -3.07 -7.73
C LEU A 201 18.68 -2.51 -8.66
N THR A 202 18.83 -1.20 -8.72
CA THR A 202 19.88 -0.55 -9.52
C THR A 202 21.27 -0.92 -9.02
N GLN A 203 21.48 -0.97 -7.70
CA GLN A 203 22.74 -1.42 -7.11
C GLN A 203 23.06 -2.88 -7.47
N ILE A 204 22.08 -3.79 -7.40
CA ILE A 204 22.26 -5.20 -7.80
C ILE A 204 22.64 -5.28 -9.28
N LYS A 205 21.91 -4.59 -10.16
CA LYS A 205 22.16 -4.56 -11.61
C LYS A 205 23.58 -4.04 -11.93
N GLY A 206 23.96 -2.92 -11.32
CA GLY A 206 25.30 -2.33 -11.51
C GLY A 206 26.41 -3.22 -10.97
N TYR A 207 26.23 -3.78 -9.77
CA TYR A 207 27.21 -4.66 -9.15
C TYR A 207 27.37 -5.98 -9.91
N ALA A 208 26.28 -6.54 -10.46
CA ALA A 208 26.34 -7.75 -11.29
C ALA A 208 27.19 -7.55 -12.54
N MET A 209 27.06 -6.40 -13.22
CA MET A 209 27.90 -6.07 -14.37
C MET A 209 29.38 -5.90 -13.97
N ILE A 210 29.66 -5.25 -12.84
CA ILE A 210 31.04 -5.08 -12.32
C ILE A 210 31.68 -6.45 -12.03
N GLN A 211 30.96 -7.32 -11.31
CA GLN A 211 31.45 -8.65 -10.96
C GLN A 211 31.73 -9.48 -12.21
N PHE A 212 30.78 -9.50 -13.15
CA PHE A 212 30.98 -10.20 -14.41
C PHE A 212 32.20 -9.66 -15.18
N ALA A 213 32.41 -8.35 -15.21
CA ALA A 213 33.56 -7.76 -15.88
C ALA A 213 34.90 -8.17 -15.24
N TYR A 214 35.00 -8.16 -13.91
CA TYR A 214 36.21 -8.63 -13.22
C TYR A 214 36.47 -10.12 -13.43
N THR A 215 35.44 -10.95 -13.32
CA THR A 215 35.56 -12.40 -13.56
C THR A 215 36.02 -12.69 -14.99
N LEU A 216 35.53 -11.93 -15.96
CA LEU A 216 35.90 -12.07 -17.37
C LEU A 216 37.35 -11.66 -17.66
N LEU A 217 37.80 -10.55 -17.08
CA LEU A 217 39.20 -10.11 -17.19
C LEU A 217 40.16 -11.13 -16.59
N ALA A 218 39.79 -11.73 -15.46
CA ALA A 218 40.53 -12.83 -14.84
C ALA A 218 40.60 -14.07 -15.75
N LEU A 219 39.45 -14.48 -16.31
CA LEU A 219 39.36 -15.62 -17.23
C LEU A 219 40.26 -15.44 -18.46
N TYR A 220 40.33 -14.21 -19.00
CA TYR A 220 41.18 -13.88 -20.15
C TYR A 220 42.62 -13.50 -19.82
N LYS A 221 43.04 -13.67 -18.56
CA LYS A 221 44.41 -13.42 -18.08
C LYS A 221 44.89 -11.98 -18.34
N VAL A 222 43.96 -11.02 -18.32
CA VAL A 222 44.25 -9.58 -18.45
C VAL A 222 44.61 -8.94 -17.10
N GLY A 223 44.43 -9.67 -16.01
CA GLY A 223 44.78 -9.34 -14.62
C GLY A 223 44.07 -10.31 -13.68
N SER A 224 44.44 -10.37 -12.40
CA SER A 224 43.75 -11.28 -11.47
C SER A 224 42.40 -10.74 -11.02
N TYR A 225 42.28 -9.42 -10.83
CA TYR A 225 41.07 -8.69 -10.41
C TYR A 225 40.36 -9.22 -9.15
N ALA A 226 40.98 -10.16 -8.41
CA ALA A 226 40.39 -10.78 -7.23
C ALA A 226 40.26 -9.77 -6.08
N THR A 227 41.26 -8.93 -5.89
CA THR A 227 41.25 -7.87 -4.87
C THR A 227 40.23 -6.79 -5.20
N GLU A 228 40.19 -6.34 -6.45
CA GLU A 228 39.24 -5.34 -6.94
C GLU A 228 37.80 -5.85 -6.84
N SER A 229 37.58 -7.11 -7.17
CA SER A 229 36.30 -7.79 -7.01
C SER A 229 35.85 -7.83 -5.55
N GLN A 230 36.74 -8.24 -4.64
CA GLN A 230 36.44 -8.29 -3.21
C GLN A 230 36.15 -6.89 -2.65
N LEU A 231 36.91 -5.87 -3.05
CA LEU A 231 36.64 -4.49 -2.66
C LEU A 231 35.29 -3.99 -3.18
N ALA A 232 34.93 -4.35 -4.42
CA ALA A 232 33.64 -4.02 -4.99
C ALA A 232 32.49 -4.70 -4.21
N ARG A 233 32.70 -5.94 -3.74
CA ARG A 233 31.76 -6.68 -2.89
C ARG A 233 31.52 -5.98 -1.57
N GLU A 234 32.60 -5.60 -0.87
CA GLU A 234 32.51 -4.90 0.41
C GLU A 234 31.78 -3.57 0.27
N LYS A 235 32.13 -2.77 -0.76
CA LYS A 235 31.42 -1.52 -1.06
C LYS A 235 29.94 -1.75 -1.36
N PHE A 236 29.59 -2.79 -2.11
CA PHE A 236 28.20 -3.13 -2.42
C PHE A 236 27.40 -3.49 -1.16
N ILE A 237 27.97 -4.32 -0.29
CA ILE A 237 27.35 -4.71 0.98
C ILE A 237 27.16 -3.49 1.88
N ASN A 238 28.20 -2.69 2.07
CA ASN A 238 28.15 -1.50 2.92
C ASN A 238 27.09 -0.49 2.44
N ARG A 239 27.09 -0.13 1.15
CA ARG A 239 26.07 0.78 0.58
C ARG A 239 24.66 0.22 0.69
N SER A 240 24.50 -1.10 0.57
CA SER A 240 23.18 -1.74 0.69
C SER A 240 22.65 -1.68 2.12
N LEU A 241 23.52 -1.89 3.11
CA LEU A 241 23.18 -1.79 4.52
C LEU A 241 22.85 -0.35 4.92
N GLU A 242 23.68 0.61 4.48
CA GLU A 242 23.44 2.04 4.70
C GLU A 242 22.11 2.49 4.08
N ALA A 243 21.82 2.11 2.84
CA ALA A 243 20.55 2.46 2.19
C ALA A 243 19.33 1.88 2.92
N ALA A 244 19.42 0.64 3.42
CA ALA A 244 18.36 0.04 4.21
C ALA A 244 18.18 0.72 5.57
N GLU A 245 19.28 1.13 6.20
CA GLU A 245 19.25 1.85 7.48
C GLU A 245 18.62 3.24 7.32
N GLU A 246 19.04 4.01 6.31
CA GLU A 246 18.51 5.36 6.06
C GLU A 246 17.04 5.34 5.65
N MET A 247 16.63 4.40 4.80
CA MET A 247 15.21 4.18 4.50
C MET A 247 14.44 3.87 5.78
N LYS A 248 14.94 2.96 6.63
CA LYS A 248 14.25 2.56 7.85
C LYS A 248 14.06 3.74 8.79
N LYS A 249 15.09 4.54 9.02
CA LYS A 249 15.01 5.76 9.85
C LYS A 249 13.90 6.70 9.35
N ALA A 250 13.82 6.91 8.03
CA ALA A 250 12.79 7.75 7.43
C ALA A 250 11.39 7.12 7.52
N MET A 251 11.27 5.81 7.31
CA MET A 251 10.00 5.08 7.41
C MET A 251 9.43 5.05 8.83
N ASP A 252 10.30 4.99 9.86
CA ASP A 252 9.89 4.99 11.27
C ASP A 252 9.21 6.32 11.68
N VAL A 253 9.49 7.42 10.96
CA VAL A 253 8.86 8.74 11.17
C VAL A 253 7.78 9.09 10.13
N ALA A 254 7.75 8.39 9.00
CA ALA A 254 6.79 8.63 7.94
C ALA A 254 5.37 8.19 8.36
N SER A 255 4.37 9.05 8.11
CA SER A 255 2.98 8.72 8.38
C SER A 255 2.53 7.51 7.54
N THR A 256 1.93 6.53 8.22
CA THR A 256 1.21 5.41 7.60
C THR A 256 -0.28 5.71 7.40
N HIS A 257 -0.76 6.88 7.84
CA HIS A 257 -2.18 7.24 7.76
C HIS A 257 -2.62 7.50 6.32
N PHE A 258 -3.86 7.14 6.04
CA PHE A 258 -4.56 7.57 4.84
C PHE A 258 -4.75 9.09 4.89
N TRP A 259 -4.25 9.79 3.87
CA TRP A 259 -4.44 11.23 3.74
C TRP A 259 -5.84 11.51 3.20
N ARG A 260 -6.55 12.47 3.83
CA ARG A 260 -7.83 12.97 3.33
C ARG A 260 -7.54 13.88 2.15
N CYS A 261 -7.62 13.32 0.96
CA CYS A 261 -7.50 14.04 -0.31
C CYS A 261 -8.80 14.73 -0.69
N ASP A 262 -9.43 15.34 0.31
CA ASP A 262 -10.64 16.11 0.14
C ASP A 262 -10.29 17.38 -0.67
N PRO A 263 -11.08 17.76 -1.69
CA PRO A 263 -10.81 18.95 -2.47
C PRO A 263 -10.88 20.21 -1.58
N GLU A 264 -10.05 21.21 -1.85
CA GLU A 264 -10.07 22.48 -1.10
C GLU A 264 -11.46 23.16 -1.14
N ARG A 265 -12.19 22.96 -2.24
CA ARG A 265 -13.55 23.46 -2.44
C ARG A 265 -14.42 22.33 -2.93
N TYR A 266 -15.55 22.10 -2.28
CA TYR A 266 -16.54 21.11 -2.70
C TYR A 266 -17.50 21.73 -3.72
N VAL A 267 -17.49 21.23 -4.95
CA VAL A 267 -18.35 21.64 -6.07
C VAL A 267 -19.20 20.43 -6.50
N LYS A 268 -20.52 20.54 -6.28
CA LYS A 268 -21.47 19.47 -6.54
C LYS A 268 -21.50 19.15 -8.04
N GLY A 269 -21.35 17.88 -8.39
CA GLY A 269 -21.34 17.42 -9.78
C GLY A 269 -19.97 17.54 -10.47
N GLU A 270 -18.98 18.17 -9.85
CA GLU A 270 -17.60 18.21 -10.36
C GLU A 270 -16.68 17.32 -9.53
N ASN A 271 -16.57 17.58 -8.22
CA ASN A 271 -15.63 16.88 -7.34
C ASN A 271 -16.30 16.15 -6.17
N TYR A 272 -17.62 16.26 -6.04
CA TYR A 272 -18.40 15.35 -5.22
C TYR A 272 -19.79 15.13 -5.84
N LEU A 273 -20.35 13.96 -5.56
CA LEU A 273 -21.75 13.66 -5.76
C LEU A 273 -22.41 13.55 -4.40
N GLU A 274 -23.55 14.20 -4.24
CA GLU A 274 -24.37 14.05 -3.04
C GLU A 274 -25.35 12.92 -3.26
N ILE A 275 -25.26 11.88 -2.44
CA ILE A 275 -26.27 10.82 -2.42
C ILE A 275 -27.41 11.31 -1.52
N THR A 276 -28.54 11.63 -2.14
CA THR A 276 -29.78 12.00 -1.45
C THR A 276 -30.68 10.78 -1.25
N GLN A 277 -31.57 10.85 -0.26
CA GLN A 277 -32.67 9.88 -0.02
C GLN A 277 -32.28 8.42 0.26
N LEU A 278 -31.00 8.08 0.24
CA LEU A 278 -30.47 6.77 0.63
C LEU A 278 -30.59 6.56 2.15
N LEU A 279 -31.29 5.49 2.54
CA LEU A 279 -31.43 5.00 3.93
C LEU A 279 -31.85 6.07 4.94
N GLN A 280 -32.85 6.87 4.60
CA GLN A 280 -33.35 7.91 5.49
C GLN A 280 -34.33 7.35 6.52
N GLY A 281 -34.28 7.87 7.75
CA GLY A 281 -35.29 7.57 8.76
C GLY A 281 -36.71 7.88 8.26
N TYR A 282 -37.63 6.94 8.45
CA TYR A 282 -39.00 7.00 7.95
C TYR A 282 -39.97 6.51 9.02
N ILE A 283 -40.89 7.37 9.44
CA ILE A 283 -41.89 7.07 10.46
C ILE A 283 -43.17 6.60 9.77
N GLN A 284 -43.62 5.39 10.05
CA GLN A 284 -44.83 4.84 9.46
C GLN A 284 -45.58 3.99 10.47
N ASN A 285 -46.90 4.08 10.49
CA ASN A 285 -47.71 3.22 11.35
C ASN A 285 -47.75 1.78 10.82
N GLU A 286 -47.74 0.81 11.73
CA GLU A 286 -47.83 -0.63 11.42
C GLU A 286 -48.96 -0.96 10.45
N VAL A 287 -50.11 -0.28 10.57
CA VAL A 287 -51.29 -0.48 9.71
C VAL A 287 -50.98 -0.28 8.22
N ASP A 288 -49.99 0.54 7.88
CA ASP A 288 -49.64 0.88 6.50
C ASP A 288 -48.40 0.12 5.99
N LEU A 289 -47.80 -0.73 6.83
CA LEU A 289 -46.60 -1.52 6.53
C LEU A 289 -46.90 -2.94 6.03
N ASN A 290 -48.18 -3.31 5.93
CA ASN A 290 -48.64 -4.61 5.41
C ASN A 290 -49.82 -4.44 4.44
N PRO A 291 -50.01 -5.38 3.50
CA PRO A 291 -51.11 -5.31 2.52
C PRO A 291 -52.50 -5.45 3.14
N ASP A 292 -52.61 -6.15 4.28
CA ASP A 292 -53.89 -6.42 4.94
C ASP A 292 -54.44 -5.20 5.70
N GLY A 293 -53.62 -4.16 5.87
CA GLY A 293 -54.02 -2.96 6.59
C GLY A 293 -54.27 -3.22 8.07
N THR A 294 -53.47 -4.06 8.74
CA THR A 294 -53.69 -4.50 10.14
C THR A 294 -52.51 -4.17 11.05
N CYS A 295 -52.69 -4.26 12.37
CA CYS A 295 -51.65 -4.02 13.38
C CYS A 295 -51.42 -5.29 14.19
N ARG A 296 -51.28 -6.42 13.50
CA ARG A 296 -51.12 -7.74 14.14
C ARG A 296 -49.72 -8.01 14.65
N GLU A 297 -48.76 -7.42 13.95
CA GLU A 297 -47.34 -7.55 14.21
C GLU A 297 -46.83 -6.31 14.93
N ASN A 298 -45.62 -6.39 15.50
CA ASN A 298 -44.93 -5.24 16.05
C ASN A 298 -43.98 -4.61 15.02
N CYS A 299 -43.52 -3.38 15.29
CA CYS A 299 -42.54 -2.70 14.43
C CYS A 299 -41.31 -3.55 14.05
N GLY A 300 -40.80 -4.38 14.96
CA GLY A 300 -39.62 -5.23 14.72
C GLY A 300 -39.85 -6.34 13.71
N TYR A 301 -41.10 -6.72 13.42
CA TYR A 301 -41.44 -7.69 12.38
C TYR A 301 -41.09 -7.16 10.97
N TYR A 302 -41.22 -5.85 10.75
CA TYR A 302 -41.04 -5.22 9.44
C TYR A 302 -39.56 -4.99 9.10
N GLN A 303 -38.81 -6.08 8.94
CA GLN A 303 -37.41 -6.03 8.52
C GLN A 303 -37.27 -5.69 7.04
N TYR A 304 -38.25 -6.01 6.20
CA TYR A 304 -38.28 -5.65 4.78
C TYR A 304 -39.72 -5.56 4.27
N THR A 305 -40.15 -4.36 3.87
CA THR A 305 -41.51 -4.05 3.43
C THR A 305 -41.54 -2.81 2.51
N LYS A 306 -42.72 -2.25 2.27
CA LYS A 306 -42.98 -0.98 1.59
C LYS A 306 -44.22 -0.32 2.18
N SER A 307 -44.48 0.94 1.82
CA SER A 307 -45.74 1.60 2.18
C SER A 307 -46.86 1.05 1.28
N TYR A 308 -47.87 0.43 1.89
CA TYR A 308 -49.03 -0.15 1.17
C TYR A 308 -50.22 0.81 1.09
N SER A 309 -50.47 1.56 2.16
CA SER A 309 -51.62 2.44 2.26
C SER A 309 -51.31 3.71 3.06
N CYS A 310 -52.35 4.51 3.26
CA CYS A 310 -52.34 5.60 4.23
C CYS A 310 -53.68 5.60 4.96
N PHE A 311 -53.75 4.83 6.04
CA PHE A 311 -54.97 4.61 6.79
C PHE A 311 -55.56 5.94 7.25
N GLN A 312 -56.83 6.17 6.92
CA GLN A 312 -57.62 7.36 7.25
C GLN A 312 -56.93 8.71 6.94
N ASN A 313 -55.98 8.73 6.00
CA ASN A 313 -55.20 9.94 5.69
C ASN A 313 -54.54 10.56 6.94
N LEU A 314 -54.06 9.73 7.87
CA LEU A 314 -53.32 10.14 9.07
C LEU A 314 -51.93 10.72 8.72
N TYR A 315 -50.93 10.55 9.59
CA TYR A 315 -49.61 11.17 9.42
C TYR A 315 -48.93 10.86 8.07
N CYS A 316 -49.18 9.67 7.52
CA CYS A 316 -48.73 9.24 6.19
C CYS A 316 -49.10 10.20 5.02
N ARG A 317 -50.11 11.06 5.19
CA ARG A 317 -50.47 12.11 4.22
C ARG A 317 -49.68 13.42 4.42
N GLN A 318 -49.22 13.66 5.65
CA GLN A 318 -48.52 14.89 6.05
C GLN A 318 -47.01 14.84 5.78
N GLN A 319 -46.48 13.67 5.42
CA GLN A 319 -45.08 13.46 5.09
C GLN A 319 -44.89 12.98 3.64
N ARG A 320 -43.66 13.13 3.12
CA ARG A 320 -43.27 12.50 1.86
C ARG A 320 -43.37 10.98 2.01
N ARG A 321 -44.12 10.31 1.14
CA ARG A 321 -44.17 8.83 1.15
C ARG A 321 -42.81 8.23 0.77
N CYS A 322 -42.47 7.09 1.36
CA CYS A 322 -41.36 6.28 0.87
C CYS A 322 -41.78 5.57 -0.42
N LYS A 323 -41.14 5.90 -1.56
CA LYS A 323 -41.45 5.29 -2.86
C LYS A 323 -40.72 3.98 -3.09
N GLY A 324 -39.63 3.74 -2.38
CA GLY A 324 -38.82 2.54 -2.48
C GLY A 324 -39.13 1.52 -1.40
N LYS A 325 -38.08 0.93 -0.83
CA LYS A 325 -38.17 -0.13 0.18
C LYS A 325 -38.09 0.45 1.58
N ILE A 326 -38.84 -0.14 2.50
CA ILE A 326 -38.80 0.18 3.92
C ILE A 326 -38.18 -1.02 4.63
N PHE A 327 -37.18 -0.83 5.46
CA PHE A 327 -36.54 -1.93 6.16
C PHE A 327 -36.07 -1.54 7.56
N ASN A 328 -35.71 -2.54 8.36
CA ASN A 328 -35.23 -2.41 9.73
C ASN A 328 -36.11 -1.51 10.61
N CYS A 329 -37.42 -1.70 10.56
CA CYS A 329 -38.35 -0.99 11.43
C CYS A 329 -38.14 -1.36 12.91
N GLN A 330 -38.30 -0.36 13.78
CA GLN A 330 -38.14 -0.50 15.23
C GLN A 330 -39.19 0.32 15.96
N TYR A 331 -39.65 -0.22 17.09
CA TYR A 331 -40.46 0.52 18.05
C TYR A 331 -39.52 1.31 18.98
N ILE A 332 -39.84 2.58 19.21
CA ILE A 332 -39.09 3.44 20.14
C ILE A 332 -40.00 3.94 21.25
N ASP A 333 -41.14 4.54 20.87
CA ASP A 333 -42.18 5.01 21.79
C ASP A 333 -43.51 5.13 21.04
N SER A 334 -44.63 5.13 21.77
CA SER A 334 -45.97 5.20 21.22
C SER A 334 -46.28 6.59 20.67
N ASP A 335 -45.80 7.63 21.36
CA ASP A 335 -46.12 9.02 21.07
C ASP A 335 -44.84 9.80 20.77
N MET A 336 -44.89 10.63 19.73
CA MET A 336 -43.76 11.45 19.34
C MET A 336 -44.19 12.75 18.67
N TRP A 337 -43.27 13.70 18.67
CA TRP A 337 -43.40 14.94 17.94
C TRP A 337 -42.34 15.06 16.88
N ILE A 338 -42.79 15.33 15.66
CA ILE A 338 -41.97 15.33 14.48
C ILE A 338 -41.84 16.76 13.97
N CYS A 339 -40.61 17.14 13.63
CA CYS A 339 -40.35 18.36 12.88
C CYS A 339 -39.95 18.01 11.44
N PRO A 340 -40.86 18.17 10.45
CA PRO A 340 -40.55 17.91 9.06
C PRO A 340 -39.45 18.84 8.53
N SER A 341 -38.51 18.30 7.75
CA SER A 341 -37.53 19.11 7.03
C SER A 341 -38.12 19.69 5.73
N ALA A 342 -37.58 20.81 5.25
CA ALA A 342 -37.96 21.36 3.97
C ALA A 342 -37.47 20.45 2.81
N PRO A 343 -38.26 20.24 1.73
CA PRO A 343 -37.87 19.36 0.63
C PRO A 343 -36.52 19.69 -0.01
N SER A 344 -36.15 20.98 -0.04
CA SER A 344 -34.86 21.46 -0.57
C SER A 344 -33.64 20.95 0.20
N THR A 345 -33.81 20.49 1.43
CA THR A 345 -32.71 19.94 2.25
C THR A 345 -32.42 18.47 1.94
N GLY A 346 -33.27 17.80 1.16
CA GLY A 346 -33.21 16.36 0.92
C GLY A 346 -33.57 15.48 2.13
N ARG A 347 -33.62 16.03 3.35
CA ARG A 347 -33.95 15.32 4.60
C ARG A 347 -35.46 15.17 4.78
N ARG A 348 -35.88 14.11 5.48
CA ARG A 348 -37.29 13.89 5.88
C ARG A 348 -37.67 14.66 7.14
N TYR A 349 -36.82 14.60 8.16
CA TYR A 349 -37.06 15.24 9.46
C TYR A 349 -35.82 16.01 9.94
N SER A 350 -36.07 17.16 10.56
CA SER A 350 -35.03 17.96 11.21
C SER A 350 -34.70 17.35 12.57
N TYR A 351 -35.75 17.01 13.31
CA TYR A 351 -35.70 16.19 14.52
C TYR A 351 -37.02 15.45 14.76
N VAL A 352 -36.95 14.42 15.61
CA VAL A 352 -38.07 13.67 16.17
C VAL A 352 -37.84 13.57 17.67
N GLU A 353 -38.84 13.95 18.47
CA GLU A 353 -38.81 13.88 19.93
C GLU A 353 -39.85 12.87 20.40
N TYR A 354 -39.41 11.82 21.10
CA TYR A 354 -40.27 10.81 21.70
C TYR A 354 -40.70 11.20 23.11
N GLU A 355 -41.83 10.67 23.58
CA GLU A 355 -42.35 10.98 24.91
C GLU A 355 -41.43 10.55 26.06
N ASN A 356 -40.70 9.45 25.92
CA ASN A 356 -39.63 9.03 26.84
C ASN A 356 -38.41 9.98 26.91
N GLY A 357 -38.43 11.11 26.20
CA GLY A 357 -37.36 12.11 26.18
C GLY A 357 -36.25 11.84 25.18
N ARG A 358 -36.30 10.73 24.43
CA ARG A 358 -35.32 10.45 23.36
C ARG A 358 -35.55 11.43 22.20
N ILE A 359 -34.46 12.03 21.73
CA ILE A 359 -34.48 12.94 20.58
C ILE A 359 -33.57 12.38 19.49
N LEU A 360 -34.08 12.30 18.26
CA LEU A 360 -33.32 12.01 17.05
C LEU A 360 -33.17 13.28 16.23
N GLY A 361 -31.95 13.62 15.83
CA GLY A 361 -31.65 14.88 15.13
C GLY A 361 -31.32 16.03 16.08
N ASN A 362 -31.26 17.25 15.55
CA ASN A 362 -30.90 18.44 16.33
C ASN A 362 -32.15 19.26 16.65
N LYS A 363 -32.60 19.23 17.91
CA LYS A 363 -33.81 19.91 18.37
C LYS A 363 -33.57 21.42 18.42
N GLY A 364 -34.27 22.13 17.55
CA GLY A 364 -34.26 23.59 17.48
C GLY A 364 -35.61 24.13 17.03
N TYR A 365 -35.60 25.34 16.47
CA TYR A 365 -36.79 25.93 15.86
C TYR A 365 -37.32 25.04 14.74
N CYS A 366 -38.64 24.77 14.75
CA CYS A 366 -39.28 23.96 13.72
C CYS A 366 -40.05 24.84 12.72
N PRO A 367 -39.51 25.09 11.51
CA PRO A 367 -40.12 26.01 10.55
C PRO A 367 -41.45 25.49 9.97
N ASN A 368 -41.59 24.17 9.82
CA ASN A 368 -42.76 23.55 9.18
C ASN A 368 -43.85 23.12 10.17
N SER A 369 -43.86 23.73 11.37
CA SER A 369 -44.69 23.34 12.51
C SER A 369 -44.42 21.92 13.03
N ARG A 370 -44.51 21.77 14.35
CA ARG A 370 -44.32 20.48 15.03
C ARG A 370 -45.61 19.68 14.89
N VAL A 371 -45.51 18.44 14.40
CA VAL A 371 -46.64 17.51 14.27
C VAL A 371 -46.58 16.49 15.40
N LYS A 372 -47.64 16.35 16.19
CA LYS A 372 -47.78 15.29 17.18
C LYS A 372 -48.38 14.06 16.49
N VAL A 373 -47.81 12.88 16.72
CA VAL A 373 -48.36 11.61 16.27
C VAL A 373 -48.40 10.65 17.44
N ASP A 374 -49.58 10.06 17.62
CA ASP A 374 -49.89 9.18 18.75
C ASP A 374 -50.26 7.80 18.22
N SER A 375 -49.84 6.75 18.92
CA SER A 375 -50.30 5.39 18.61
C SER A 375 -51.73 5.19 19.10
N TRP A 376 -52.48 4.26 18.51
CA TRP A 376 -53.90 4.08 18.84
C TRP A 376 -54.33 2.62 18.92
N TRP A 377 -55.40 2.39 19.67
CA TRP A 377 -56.06 1.09 19.72
C TRP A 377 -57.08 0.96 18.60
N ARG A 378 -56.95 -0.10 17.82
CA ARG A 378 -57.96 -0.56 16.87
C ARG A 378 -58.68 -1.75 17.48
N TRP A 379 -59.88 -1.48 17.98
CA TRP A 379 -60.67 -2.43 18.78
C TRP A 379 -59.94 -2.80 20.09
N LEU A 380 -60.44 -3.75 20.87
CA LEU A 380 -59.93 -4.05 22.22
C LEU A 380 -58.54 -4.74 22.24
N PHE A 381 -58.03 -5.26 21.11
CA PHE A 381 -56.87 -6.17 21.12
C PHE A 381 -55.70 -5.76 20.22
N TRP A 382 -55.86 -4.78 19.33
CA TRP A 382 -54.79 -4.39 18.40
C TRP A 382 -54.34 -2.97 18.70
N HIS A 383 -53.07 -2.81 19.08
CA HIS A 383 -52.44 -1.51 19.24
C HIS A 383 -51.61 -1.21 18.00
N CYS A 384 -51.96 -0.14 17.30
CA CYS A 384 -51.31 0.29 16.06
C CYS A 384 -50.21 1.30 16.38
N SER A 385 -48.96 0.84 16.35
CA SER A 385 -47.82 1.66 16.76
C SER A 385 -47.17 2.39 15.57
N TYR A 386 -46.61 3.57 15.82
CA TYR A 386 -45.70 4.21 14.85
C TYR A 386 -44.30 3.63 14.95
N CYS A 387 -43.79 3.14 13.82
CA CYS A 387 -42.47 2.55 13.70
C CYS A 387 -41.48 3.55 13.13
N MET A 388 -40.26 3.56 13.65
CA MET A 388 -39.11 4.20 13.00
C MET A 388 -38.40 3.17 12.13
N CYS A 389 -38.39 3.40 10.82
CA CYS A 389 -37.80 2.52 9.82
C CYS A 389 -36.74 3.25 9.00
N LEU A 390 -36.06 2.53 8.11
CA LEU A 390 -35.22 3.11 7.05
C LEU A 390 -35.97 3.05 5.72
N CYS A 391 -36.05 4.16 5.01
CA CYS A 391 -36.54 4.24 3.64
C CYS A 391 -35.34 4.32 2.69
N ASP A 392 -35.31 3.38 1.76
CA ASP A 392 -34.36 3.30 0.66
C ASP A 392 -35.09 3.59 -0.64
N GLU A 393 -34.86 4.77 -1.20
CA GLU A 393 -35.48 5.23 -2.43
C GLU A 393 -34.48 6.03 -3.27
N GLU A 394 -34.74 6.07 -4.57
CA GLU A 394 -33.91 6.84 -5.50
C GLU A 394 -34.02 8.34 -5.23
N GLY A 395 -32.84 8.98 -5.20
CA GLY A 395 -32.60 10.32 -4.66
C GLY A 395 -32.71 11.48 -5.60
#